data_AF-A0A2M6GGL8-F1
#
_entry.id   AF-A0A2M6GGL8-F1
#
_cell.length_a   1.000
_cell.length_b   1.000
_cell.length_c   1.000
_cell.angle_alpha   90.00
_cell.angle_beta   90.00
_cell.angle_gamma   90.00
#
_symmetry.space_group_name_H-M   'P 1'
#
loop_
_entity.id
_entity.type
_entity.pdbx_description
1 polymer ?
#
loop_
_entity_poly.entity_id
_entity_poly.type
_entity_poly.pdbx_seq_one_letter_code
_entity_poly.pdbx_strand_id
1 'polypeptide(L)'
;MAKTYKVQVELSTDATLQLFKLEGYPIALTRTLDNVYRLAISEFPIDGELDYYVHCTGWNKTTWSLKILVDDKDVTPEPIKGVIEKGYSAVRGAIKF
;
A
#
# COMPACT_ATOMS: atom_id res chain seq x y z
N MET A 1 -12.42 20.22 7.40
CA MET A 1 -11.09 20.37 6.75
C MET A 1 -10.37 19.06 6.99
N ALA A 2 -10.03 18.31 5.93
CA ALA A 2 -9.23 17.10 6.07
C ALA A 2 -7.86 17.49 6.63
N LYS A 3 -7.38 16.76 7.64
CA LYS A 3 -6.04 16.98 8.19
C LYS A 3 -5.04 16.35 7.22
N THR A 4 -3.92 17.04 6.98
CA THR A 4 -2.84 16.52 6.15
C THR A 4 -1.80 15.82 7.01
N TYR A 5 -1.23 14.76 6.47
CA TYR A 5 -0.25 13.91 7.15
C TYR A 5 0.91 13.57 6.23
N LYS A 6 2.07 13.26 6.81
CA LYS A 6 3.17 12.64 6.08
C LYS A 6 2.89 11.15 5.94
N VAL A 7 2.80 10.65 4.72
CA VAL A 7 2.52 9.24 4.42
C VAL A 7 3.71 8.60 3.73
N GLN A 8 4.18 7.47 4.25
CA GLN A 8 5.18 6.63 3.58
C GLN A 8 4.57 5.26 3.32
N VAL A 9 4.78 4.73 2.12
CA VAL A 9 4.25 3.43 1.70
C VAL A 9 5.39 2.54 1.25
N GLU A 10 5.39 1.31 1.74
CA GLU A 10 6.27 0.24 1.26
C GLU A 10 5.43 -1.00 0.93
N LEU A 11 5.50 -1.46 -0.31
CA LEU A 11 4.89 -2.71 -0.76
C LEU A 11 6.00 -3.66 -1.22
N SER A 12 6.29 -4.68 -0.42
CA SER A 12 7.28 -5.70 -0.72
C SER A 12 6.64 -6.83 -1.50
N THR A 13 7.08 -7.05 -2.74
CA THR A 13 6.60 -8.16 -3.57
C THR A 13 7.49 -8.40 -4.79
N ASP A 14 7.66 -9.67 -5.17
CA ASP A 14 8.25 -10.03 -6.46
C ASP A 14 7.24 -9.92 -7.62
N ALA A 15 5.95 -9.75 -7.30
CA ALA A 15 4.89 -9.56 -8.28
C ALA A 15 4.97 -8.17 -8.96
N THR A 16 4.16 -8.00 -10.01
CA THR A 16 3.96 -6.71 -10.65
C THR A 16 2.81 -5.99 -9.96
N LEU A 17 3.06 -4.82 -9.39
CA LEU A 17 2.00 -3.92 -8.94
C LEU A 17 1.25 -3.34 -10.16
N GLN A 18 -0.05 -3.59 -10.24
CA GLN A 18 -0.91 -3.02 -11.28
C GLN A 18 -1.55 -1.71 -10.85
N LEU A 19 -2.04 -1.65 -9.61
CA LEU A 19 -2.72 -0.48 -9.08
C LEU A 19 -2.57 -0.43 -7.57
N PHE A 20 -2.20 0.74 -7.07
CA PHE A 20 -2.27 1.09 -5.66
C PHE A 20 -3.13 2.34 -5.51
N LYS A 21 -4.02 2.36 -4.51
CA LYS A 21 -4.80 3.54 -4.16
C LYS A 21 -4.73 3.83 -2.66
N LEU A 22 -4.76 5.11 -2.34
CA LEU A 22 -5.05 5.64 -1.01
C LEU A 22 -6.21 6.63 -1.12
N GLU A 23 -7.19 6.57 -0.23
CA GLU A 23 -8.37 7.46 -0.25
C GLU A 23 -9.09 7.44 -1.61
N GLY A 24 -9.07 6.31 -2.30
CA GLY A 24 -9.63 6.15 -3.65
C GLY A 24 -8.78 6.75 -4.79
N TYR A 25 -7.74 7.52 -4.51
CA TYR A 25 -6.84 8.11 -5.49
C TYR A 25 -5.76 7.12 -5.93
N PRO A 26 -5.51 6.94 -7.25
CA PRO A 26 -4.36 6.17 -7.73
C PRO A 26 -3.05 6.82 -7.31
N ILE A 27 -2.18 6.04 -6.65
CA ILE A 27 -0.87 6.48 -6.17
C ILE A 27 0.20 5.65 -6.89
N ALA A 28 1.08 6.34 -7.63
CA ALA A 28 2.18 5.68 -8.33
C ALA A 28 3.33 5.39 -7.37
N LEU A 29 3.56 4.10 -7.06
CA LEU A 29 4.71 3.65 -6.30
C LEU A 29 5.88 3.34 -7.23
N THR A 30 7.10 3.66 -6.80
CA THR A 30 8.32 3.37 -7.57
C THR A 30 8.92 2.05 -7.13
N ARG A 31 9.13 1.11 -8.05
CA ARG A 31 9.85 -0.14 -7.76
C ARG A 31 11.33 0.16 -7.61
N THR A 32 11.90 -0.30 -6.51
CA THR A 32 13.33 -0.17 -6.19
C THR A 32 14.07 -1.49 -6.42
N LEU A 33 15.41 -1.47 -6.36
CA LEU A 33 16.27 -2.61 -6.73
C LEU A 33 16.11 -3.84 -5.83
N ASP A 34 15.58 -3.66 -4.61
CA ASP A 34 15.29 -4.73 -3.64
C ASP A 34 13.87 -5.31 -3.78
N ASN A 35 13.21 -5.10 -4.93
CA ASN A 35 11.83 -5.55 -5.19
C ASN A 35 10.78 -5.00 -4.21
N VAL A 36 11.01 -3.80 -3.70
CA VAL A 36 10.02 -3.07 -2.91
C VAL A 36 9.51 -1.87 -3.70
N TYR A 37 8.20 -1.68 -3.73
CA TYR A 37 7.56 -0.49 -4.25
C TYR A 37 7.45 0.55 -3.13
N ARG A 38 7.98 1.77 -3.34
CA ARG A 38 8.04 2.81 -2.32
C ARG A 38 7.48 4.15 -2.81
N LEU A 39 6.96 4.93 -1.87
CA LEU A 39 6.64 6.35 -2.02
C LEU A 39 6.63 7.06 -0.66
N ALA A 40 7.01 8.33 -0.65
CA ALA A 40 6.78 9.24 0.48
C ALA A 40 6.04 10.50 0.01
N ILE A 41 4.96 10.85 0.70
CA ILE A 41 4.13 12.04 0.47
C ILE A 41 4.19 12.88 1.74
N SER A 42 4.56 14.16 1.62
CA SER A 42 4.70 15.03 2.81
C SER A 42 3.37 15.59 3.31
N GLU A 43 2.41 15.80 2.41
CA GLU A 43 1.10 16.36 2.72
C GLU A 43 0.01 15.56 2.00
N PHE A 44 -0.50 14.53 2.67
CA PHE A 44 -1.60 13.70 2.16
C PHE A 44 -2.86 13.91 3.00
N PRO A 45 -4.01 14.29 2.41
CA PRO A 45 -5.24 14.49 3.15
C PRO A 45 -5.83 13.14 3.56
N ILE A 46 -6.16 12.98 4.85
CA ILE A 46 -6.85 11.78 5.37
C ILE A 46 -8.07 12.25 6.19
N ASP A 47 -9.23 11.62 5.96
CA ASP A 47 -10.49 11.95 6.65
C ASP A 47 -11.02 10.74 7.44
N GLY A 48 -10.72 10.71 8.73
CA GLY A 48 -11.11 9.63 9.62
C GLY A 48 -10.19 8.41 9.53
N GLU A 49 -10.49 7.49 8.61
CA GLU A 49 -9.72 6.25 8.39
C GLU A 49 -8.86 6.37 7.13
N LEU A 50 -7.78 5.60 7.02
CA LEU A 50 -6.99 5.52 5.80
C LEU A 50 -7.44 4.34 4.94
N ASP A 51 -8.14 4.64 3.85
CA ASP A 51 -8.57 3.65 2.87
C ASP A 51 -7.42 3.26 1.94
N TYR A 52 -7.25 1.96 1.70
CA TYR A 52 -6.23 1.44 0.78
C TYR A 52 -6.79 0.40 -0.19
N TYR A 53 -6.15 0.31 -1.35
CA TYR A 53 -6.36 -0.75 -2.32
C TYR A 53 -5.03 -1.17 -2.94
N VAL A 54 -4.77 -2.48 -2.96
CA VAL A 54 -3.59 -3.09 -3.60
C VAL A 54 -4.06 -4.09 -4.63
N HIS A 55 -3.55 -4.00 -5.85
CA HIS A 55 -3.74 -4.98 -6.90
C HIS A 55 -2.40 -5.37 -7.52
N CYS A 56 -2.01 -6.63 -7.30
CA CYS A 56 -0.79 -7.22 -7.84
C CYS A 56 -1.13 -8.35 -8.81
N THR A 57 -0.32 -8.52 -9.85
CA THR A 57 -0.38 -9.65 -10.80
C THR A 57 0.97 -10.35 -10.89
N GLY A 58 0.96 -11.64 -11.16
CA GLY A 58 2.18 -12.44 -11.15
C GLY A 58 1.90 -13.93 -11.05
N TRP A 59 2.91 -14.68 -10.62
CA TRP A 59 2.82 -16.12 -10.46
C TRP A 59 1.96 -16.50 -9.25
N ASN A 60 1.24 -17.62 -9.36
CA ASN A 60 0.49 -18.14 -8.22
C ASN A 60 1.43 -18.44 -7.05
N LYS A 61 0.92 -18.25 -5.83
CA LYS A 61 1.63 -18.34 -4.55
C LYS A 61 2.67 -17.25 -4.29
N THR A 62 2.87 -16.29 -5.21
CA THR A 62 3.66 -15.10 -4.89
C THR A 62 2.94 -14.30 -3.82
N THR A 63 3.66 -13.96 -2.76
CA THR A 63 3.15 -13.18 -1.64
C THR A 63 3.50 -11.70 -1.80
N TRP A 64 2.76 -10.86 -1.08
CA TRP A 64 3.08 -9.45 -0.94
C TRP A 64 2.74 -8.97 0.47
N SER A 65 3.44 -7.92 0.91
CA SER A 65 3.17 -7.26 2.18
C SER A 65 3.20 -5.74 2.01
N LEU A 66 2.20 -5.07 2.54
CA LEU A 66 2.06 -3.62 2.56
C LEU A 66 2.34 -3.11 3.98
N LYS A 67 3.18 -2.09 4.04
CA LYS A 67 3.47 -1.29 5.22
C LYS A 67 3.18 0.17 4.93
N ILE A 68 2.50 0.85 5.86
CA ILE A 68 2.20 2.28 5.75
C ILE A 68 2.65 2.96 7.04
N LEU A 69 3.36 4.07 6.90
CA LEU A 69 3.66 4.98 7.99
C LEU A 69 2.87 6.28 7.81
N VAL A 70 2.24 6.76 8.87
CA VAL A 70 1.58 8.07 8.94
C VAL A 70 2.23 8.90 10.04
N ASP A 71 2.73 10.09 9.71
CA ASP A 71 3.55 10.92 10.60
C ASP A 71 4.67 10.14 11.30
N ASP A 72 5.36 9.31 10.50
CA ASP A 72 6.46 8.42 10.93
C ASP A 72 6.08 7.33 11.95
N LYS A 73 4.77 7.12 12.20
CA LYS A 73 4.24 6.00 12.97
C LYS A 73 3.74 4.90 12.04
N ASP A 74 4.14 3.66 12.30
CA ASP A 74 3.62 2.50 11.58
C ASP A 74 2.14 2.28 11.95
N VAL A 75 1.26 2.41 10.95
CA VAL A 75 -0.19 2.19 11.11
C VAL A 75 -0.61 0.77 10.68
N THR A 76 0.36 -0.04 10.31
CA THR A 76 0.23 -1.45 9.89
C THR A 76 1.06 -2.39 10.76
N PRO A 77 0.93 -2.33 12.11
CA PRO A 77 1.76 -3.13 13.02
C PRO A 77 1.59 -4.63 12.78
N GLU A 78 0.37 -5.06 12.45
CA GLU A 78 0.16 -6.32 11.72
C GLU A 78 0.24 -6.01 10.22
N PRO A 79 1.25 -6.55 9.51
CA PRO A 79 1.42 -6.19 8.10
C PRO A 79 0.22 -6.67 7.30
N ILE A 80 -0.31 -5.78 6.47
CA ILE A 80 -1.33 -6.16 5.49
C ILE A 80 -0.64 -7.05 4.47
N LYS A 81 -1.16 -8.26 4.24
CA LYS A 81 -0.55 -9.24 3.35
C LYS A 81 -1.58 -9.78 2.38
N GLY A 82 -1.10 -10.30 1.25
CA GLY A 82 -1.90 -11.11 0.36
C GLY A 82 -1.06 -12.08 -0.44
N VAL A 83 -1.76 -12.96 -1.14
CA VAL A 83 -1.18 -14.01 -1.98
C VAL A 83 -1.87 -13.99 -3.33
N ILE A 84 -1.11 -14.23 -4.40
CA ILE A 84 -1.63 -14.40 -5.75
C ILE A 84 -2.16 -15.83 -5.89
N GLU A 85 -3.45 -15.99 -6.11
CA GLU A 85 -4.08 -17.33 -6.22
C GLU A 85 -4.45 -17.71 -7.66
N LYS A 86 -4.76 -16.72 -8.50
CA LYS A 86 -5.26 -16.92 -9.87
C LYS A 86 -4.64 -15.94 -10.87
N GLY A 87 -3.33 -15.75 -10.79
CA GLY A 87 -2.58 -14.78 -11.59
C GLY A 87 -2.67 -13.33 -11.08
N TYR A 88 -3.56 -13.06 -10.12
CA TYR A 88 -3.64 -11.79 -9.41
C TYR A 88 -4.03 -11.94 -7.93
N SER A 89 -3.83 -10.84 -7.20
CA SER A 89 -4.30 -10.61 -5.83
C SER A 89 -4.79 -9.17 -5.74
N ALA A 90 -6.04 -8.96 -5.30
CA ALA A 90 -6.62 -7.64 -5.12
C ALA A 90 -7.25 -7.54 -3.73
N VAL A 91 -6.76 -6.61 -2.91
CA VAL A 91 -7.20 -6.42 -1.52
C VAL A 91 -7.53 -4.96 -1.30
N ARG A 92 -8.64 -4.72 -0.59
CA ARG A 92 -9.08 -3.40 -0.11
C ARG A 92 -9.28 -3.45 1.39
N GLY A 93 -9.07 -2.33 2.06
CA GLY A 93 -9.38 -2.19 3.47
C GLY A 93 -9.26 -0.74 3.92
N ALA A 94 -9.52 -0.54 5.21
CA ALA A 94 -9.39 0.74 5.89
C ALA A 94 -8.57 0.55 7.17
N ILE A 95 -7.76 1.55 7.52
CA ILE A 95 -6.88 1.54 8.69
C ILE A 95 -7.30 2.66 9.63
N LYS A 96 -7.56 2.31 10.89
CA LYS A 96 -7.73 3.27 11.99
C LYS A 96 -6.38 3.53 12.63
N PHE A 97 -5.99 4.80 12.78
CA PHE A 97 -4.70 5.19 13.34
C PHE A 97 -4.78 6.49 14.17
#